data_AF-A0A1F6JIF8-F1
#
_entry.id   AF-A0A1F6JIF8-F1
#
_cell.length_a   1.000
_cell.length_b   1.000
_cell.length_c   1.000
_cell.angle_alpha   90.00
_cell.angle_beta   90.00
_cell.angle_gamma   90.00
#
_symmetry.space_group_name_H-M   'P 1'
#
loop_
_entity.id
_entity.type
_entity.pdbx_description
1 polymer ?
#
loop_
_entity_poly.entity_id
_entity_poly.type
_entity_poly.pdbx_seq_one_letter_code
_entity_poly.pdbx_strand_id
1 'polypeptide(L)'
;MTRVEALEGDKGTNSVSSSQKPSFKNTLAFVTDERVSSVPIETKVQTPPRSKWTTQSQWERDWEITGEYLGTDKTLEKIGRESEISREYVHQIVKKGVSQLYQIQNAEVKSEFSLDQFSYHKPLPVSSRRRMSEARGGISVRIEKALLEGKTIPQIEKELKPSQISHAREALRGWGIEIPYKFSPILPRFEKLRDPKLPDLEKQKLLDSVGHDGVLRALSSGEGQFIMPVSRIGWQAGLFFRVDKVNIICALLRSKGIPASYFSHFVRSGGRKREKRTYYFICATDRDRAIEIIKDAEELDQFRVNPVTIFGKATDRILRIGELQDSGDYLHLGPLVIEIRGRSLGHIKAENIILDDCPASVFRYKRSSFYRLDQKEQLREYLKKRLRELRLM
;
A
#
# COMPACT_ATOMS: atom_id res chain seq x y z
N MET A 1 46.16 10.01 -7.21
CA MET A 1 45.95 8.89 -8.16
C MET A 1 45.72 7.67 -7.27
N THR A 2 44.54 7.07 -7.16
CA THR A 2 43.61 6.67 -8.22
C THR A 2 42.19 6.65 -7.64
N ARG A 3 41.27 7.16 -8.44
CA ARG A 3 39.85 7.39 -8.18
C ARG A 3 39.13 6.06 -8.37
N VAL A 4 38.35 5.64 -7.37
CA VAL A 4 37.44 4.49 -7.51
C VAL A 4 36.22 4.98 -8.29
N GLU A 5 36.02 4.38 -9.46
CA GLU A 5 34.90 4.63 -10.36
C GLU A 5 33.59 4.15 -9.72
N ALA A 6 32.63 5.07 -9.62
CA ALA A 6 31.24 4.76 -9.34
C ALA A 6 30.60 4.25 -10.63
N LEU A 7 30.12 3.01 -10.60
CA LEU A 7 29.26 2.45 -11.64
C LEU A 7 27.90 3.12 -11.55
N GLU A 8 27.57 3.89 -12.58
CA GLU A 8 26.21 4.26 -12.95
C GLU A 8 25.43 2.99 -13.32
N GLY A 9 24.30 2.79 -12.63
CA GLY A 9 23.37 1.70 -12.83
C GLY A 9 21.94 2.24 -12.78
N ASP A 10 21.49 2.58 -13.98
CA ASP A 10 20.18 2.96 -14.52
C ASP A 10 18.90 2.94 -13.66
N LYS A 11 18.02 3.85 -14.08
CA LYS A 11 16.73 4.23 -13.53
C LYS A 11 15.69 3.12 -13.65
N GLY A 12 15.27 2.59 -12.50
CA GLY A 12 14.02 1.85 -12.36
C GLY A 12 12.92 2.76 -11.81
N THR A 13 11.99 3.13 -12.68
CA THR A 13 10.79 3.93 -12.40
C THR A 13 10.01 3.43 -11.17
N ASN A 14 10.17 4.10 -10.03
CA ASN A 14 9.19 4.03 -8.96
C ASN A 14 7.98 4.86 -9.38
N SER A 15 6.95 4.18 -9.88
CA SER A 15 5.60 4.71 -9.94
C SER A 15 5.19 5.17 -8.53
N VAL A 16 5.22 6.48 -8.31
CA VAL A 16 4.77 7.13 -7.07
C VAL A 16 3.26 6.96 -6.99
N SER A 17 2.80 5.91 -6.30
CA SER A 17 1.40 5.80 -5.94
C SER A 17 1.11 6.75 -4.77
N SER A 18 0.26 7.72 -5.07
CA SER A 18 -0.58 8.54 -4.19
C SER A 18 -0.76 8.06 -2.74
N SER A 19 -0.75 9.06 -1.84
CA SER A 19 -1.16 9.08 -0.43
C SER A 19 -0.06 8.94 0.64
N GLN A 20 0.96 9.81 0.58
CA GLN A 20 1.66 10.16 1.83
C GLN A 20 0.67 10.91 2.73
N LYS A 21 0.49 10.44 3.97
CA LYS A 21 -0.40 11.09 4.94
C LYS A 21 0.17 12.48 5.33
N PRO A 22 -0.69 13.47 5.60
CA PRO A 22 -0.25 14.78 6.06
C PRO A 22 0.67 14.65 7.29
N SER A 23 1.84 15.28 7.26
CA SER A 23 2.80 15.19 8.37
C SER A 23 3.55 16.49 8.61
N PHE A 24 3.84 16.80 9.89
CA PHE A 24 4.64 17.97 10.24
C PHE A 24 6.07 17.88 9.70
N LYS A 25 6.57 16.65 9.48
CA LYS A 25 7.88 16.43 8.85
C LYS A 25 7.91 16.97 7.42
N ASN A 26 6.83 16.80 6.65
CA ASN A 26 6.74 17.33 5.29
C ASN A 26 6.67 18.86 5.31
N THR A 27 5.91 19.43 6.24
CA THR A 27 5.85 20.88 6.45
C THR A 27 7.22 21.46 6.84
N LEU A 28 7.95 20.80 7.75
CA LEU A 28 9.28 21.23 8.15
C LEU A 28 10.28 21.12 7.00
N ALA A 29 10.31 19.98 6.29
CA ALA A 29 11.18 19.78 5.13
C ALA A 29 10.97 20.85 4.07
N PHE A 30 9.72 21.21 3.78
CA PHE A 30 9.38 22.30 2.88
C PHE A 30 9.96 23.64 3.33
N VAL A 31 9.74 24.05 4.59
CA VAL A 31 10.20 25.39 5.04
C VAL A 31 11.70 25.47 5.26
N THR A 32 12.40 24.34 5.42
CA THR A 32 13.87 24.28 5.53
C THR A 32 14.56 23.98 4.20
N ASP A 33 13.81 23.72 3.12
CA ASP A 33 14.39 23.47 1.80
C ASP A 33 15.19 24.71 1.35
N GLU A 34 16.39 24.50 0.83
CA GLU A 34 17.27 25.59 0.41
C GLU A 34 16.62 26.45 -0.68
N ARG A 35 15.81 25.87 -1.58
CA ARG A 35 15.08 26.60 -2.64
C ARG A 35 13.98 27.49 -2.08
N VAL A 36 13.42 27.14 -0.93
CA VAL A 36 12.38 27.91 -0.22
C VAL A 36 13.03 28.94 0.72
N SER A 37 14.13 28.55 1.37
CA SER A 37 14.89 29.37 2.31
C SER A 37 15.67 30.48 1.61
N SER A 38 16.20 30.22 0.41
CA SER A 38 17.01 31.14 -0.40
C SER A 38 16.21 32.25 -1.09
N VAL A 39 14.88 32.18 -1.13
CA VAL A 39 14.06 33.29 -1.63
C VAL A 39 14.27 34.50 -0.70
N PRO A 40 14.80 35.64 -1.19
CA PRO A 40 15.05 36.83 -0.37
C PRO A 40 13.81 37.25 0.41
N ILE A 41 13.97 37.73 1.64
CA ILE A 41 12.84 38.24 2.44
C ILE A 41 12.09 39.34 1.68
N GLU A 42 12.78 40.12 0.87
CA GLU A 42 12.22 41.17 0.02
C GLU A 42 11.29 40.65 -1.10
N THR A 43 11.48 39.41 -1.58
CA THR A 43 10.52 38.71 -2.46
C THR A 43 9.49 37.88 -1.69
N LYS A 44 9.77 37.54 -0.41
CA LYS A 44 8.78 36.98 0.54
C LYS A 44 7.79 38.02 1.08
N VAL A 45 8.10 39.32 0.97
CA VAL A 45 7.37 40.45 1.58
C VAL A 45 6.85 41.47 0.54
N GLN A 46 6.74 41.12 -0.75
CA GLN A 46 6.12 42.00 -1.75
C GLN A 46 4.58 42.03 -1.73
N THR A 47 3.97 41.94 -0.55
CA THR A 47 2.69 42.62 -0.34
C THR A 47 2.42 42.80 1.16
N PRO A 48 2.50 44.03 1.72
CA PRO A 48 1.75 44.35 2.93
C PRO A 48 0.26 43.99 2.69
N PRO A 49 -0.53 43.72 3.74
CA PRO A 49 -1.78 42.99 3.61
C PRO A 49 -2.68 43.54 2.49
N ARG A 50 -3.02 42.71 1.49
CA ARG A 50 -4.07 43.01 0.49
C ARG A 50 -5.48 43.09 1.09
N SER A 51 -5.58 43.13 2.42
CA SER A 51 -6.80 43.17 3.21
C SER A 51 -6.92 44.55 3.85
N LYS A 52 -8.05 45.24 3.64
CA LYS A 52 -8.37 46.52 4.32
C LYS A 52 -8.42 46.42 5.85
N TRP A 53 -8.31 45.21 6.41
CA TRP A 53 -8.58 44.88 7.81
C TRP A 53 -7.35 44.37 8.59
N THR A 54 -6.15 44.41 8.01
CA THR A 54 -4.92 43.90 8.67
C THR A 54 -3.87 45.01 8.69
N THR A 55 -3.33 45.32 9.87
CA THR A 55 -2.28 46.34 10.04
C THR A 55 -0.89 45.78 9.73
N GLN A 56 0.09 46.66 9.48
CA GLN A 56 1.49 46.26 9.27
C GLN A 56 2.05 45.53 10.49
N SER A 57 1.80 46.02 11.70
CA SER A 57 2.24 45.36 12.95
C SER A 57 1.60 43.99 13.16
N GLN A 58 0.33 43.82 12.74
CA GLN A 58 -0.35 42.53 12.75
C GLN A 58 0.31 41.55 11.79
N TRP A 59 0.73 42.03 10.61
CA TRP A 59 1.43 41.24 9.61
C TRP A 59 2.81 40.76 10.08
N GLU A 60 3.61 41.66 10.66
CA GLU A 60 4.94 41.34 11.22
C GLU A 60 4.83 40.30 12.33
N ARG A 61 3.90 40.51 13.27
CA ARG A 61 3.62 39.56 14.36
C ARG A 61 3.23 38.17 13.84
N ASP A 62 2.40 38.10 12.80
CA ASP A 62 1.95 36.82 12.24
C ASP A 62 3.13 36.02 11.63
N TRP A 63 4.11 36.71 11.03
CA TRP A 63 5.34 36.09 10.53
C TRP A 63 6.29 35.67 11.63
N GLU A 64 6.44 36.48 12.68
CA GLU A 64 7.21 36.12 13.87
C GLU A 64 6.65 34.86 14.53
N ILE A 65 5.33 34.80 14.75
CA ILE A 65 4.62 33.63 15.29
C ILE A 65 4.84 32.40 14.40
N THR A 66 4.77 32.57 13.08
CA THR A 66 4.99 31.48 12.12
C THR A 66 6.42 30.95 12.22
N GLY A 67 7.42 31.84 12.22
CA GLY A 67 8.83 31.49 12.34
C GLY A 67 9.16 30.85 13.69
N GLU A 68 8.64 31.41 14.78
CA GLU A 68 8.83 30.90 16.13
C GLU A 68 8.22 29.50 16.30
N TYR A 69 7.00 29.29 15.80
CA TYR A 69 6.39 27.97 15.84
C TYR A 69 7.16 26.98 14.97
N LEU A 70 7.61 27.32 13.78
CA LEU A 70 8.27 26.33 12.91
C LEU A 70 9.74 26.07 13.29
N GLY A 71 10.44 27.07 13.82
CA GLY A 71 11.87 27.03 14.11
C GLY A 71 12.26 26.64 15.54
N THR A 72 11.31 26.62 16.49
CA THR A 72 11.61 26.29 17.90
C THR A 72 10.83 25.08 18.41
N ASP A 73 11.03 24.68 19.67
CA ASP A 73 10.25 23.64 20.34
C ASP A 73 8.97 24.15 21.02
N LYS A 74 8.67 25.46 20.94
CA LYS A 74 7.50 26.08 21.57
C LYS A 74 6.18 25.49 21.04
N THR A 75 5.20 25.31 21.93
CA THR A 75 3.85 24.84 21.57
C THR A 75 2.93 26.00 21.19
N LEU A 76 1.81 25.70 20.52
CA LEU A 76 0.80 26.71 20.16
C LEU A 76 0.26 27.43 21.40
N GLU A 77 0.10 26.72 22.52
CA GLU A 77 -0.38 27.25 23.80
C GLU A 77 0.65 28.16 24.49
N LYS A 78 1.94 27.92 24.27
CA LYS A 78 3.00 28.78 24.80
C LYS A 78 3.07 30.09 24.03
N ILE A 79 3.14 30.00 22.70
CA ILE A 79 3.15 31.17 21.80
C ILE A 79 1.88 31.99 21.98
N GLY A 80 0.71 31.35 22.06
CA GLY A 80 -0.55 32.05 22.28
C GLY A 80 -0.58 32.85 23.58
N ARG A 81 0.01 32.32 24.67
CA ARG A 81 0.13 33.07 25.93
C ARG A 81 1.10 34.24 25.82
N GLU A 82 2.26 34.05 25.19
CA GLU A 82 3.28 35.09 25.02
C GLU A 82 2.83 36.21 24.07
N SER A 83 2.01 35.88 23.07
CA SER A 83 1.44 36.81 22.09
C SER A 83 0.01 37.27 22.43
N GLU A 84 -0.50 36.95 23.61
CA GLU A 84 -1.86 37.30 24.10
C GLU A 84 -3.01 36.93 23.14
N ILE A 85 -2.90 35.79 22.46
CA ILE A 85 -3.90 35.28 21.52
C ILE A 85 -4.25 33.81 21.79
N SER A 86 -5.38 33.36 21.24
CA SER A 86 -5.81 31.97 21.42
C SER A 86 -4.89 30.99 20.68
N ARG A 87 -4.74 29.79 21.24
CA ARG A 87 -4.05 28.65 20.62
C ARG A 87 -4.52 28.40 19.18
N GLU A 88 -5.83 28.49 18.95
CA GLU A 88 -6.42 28.29 17.63
C GLU A 88 -6.04 29.40 16.67
N TYR A 89 -5.94 30.65 17.15
CA TYR A 89 -5.50 31.76 16.31
C TYR A 89 -4.02 31.62 15.91
N VAL A 90 -3.15 31.17 16.82
CA VAL A 90 -1.76 30.79 16.49
C VAL A 90 -1.74 29.70 15.40
N HIS A 91 -2.59 28.68 15.49
CA HIS A 91 -2.68 27.62 14.49
C HIS A 91 -3.07 28.16 13.10
N GLN A 92 -4.06 29.04 13.04
CA GLN A 92 -4.50 29.69 11.81
C GLN A 92 -3.40 30.56 11.20
N ILE A 93 -2.66 31.32 12.02
CA ILE A 93 -1.51 32.13 11.60
C ILE A 93 -0.45 31.24 10.95
N VAL A 94 0.00 30.18 11.63
CA VAL A 94 1.01 29.25 11.11
C VAL A 94 0.56 28.62 9.79
N LYS A 95 -0.68 28.13 9.72
CA LYS A 95 -1.25 27.53 8.51
C LYS A 95 -1.25 28.52 7.34
N LYS A 96 -1.65 29.76 7.61
CA LYS A 96 -1.68 30.83 6.62
C LYS A 96 -0.28 31.18 6.14
N GLY A 97 0.68 31.36 7.05
CA GLY A 97 2.07 31.66 6.72
C GLY A 97 2.73 30.60 5.85
N VAL A 98 2.59 29.30 6.20
CA VAL A 98 3.09 28.19 5.36
C VAL A 98 2.40 28.16 4.00
N SER A 99 1.08 28.39 3.95
CA SER A 99 0.35 28.43 2.68
C SER A 99 0.82 29.57 1.79
N GLN A 100 1.11 30.75 2.36
CA GLN A 100 1.65 31.89 1.63
C GLN A 100 3.06 31.60 1.10
N LEU A 101 3.93 31.02 1.92
CA LEU A 101 5.25 30.56 1.48
C LEU A 101 5.15 29.57 0.31
N TYR A 102 4.16 28.68 0.34
CA TYR A 102 3.91 27.73 -0.74
C TYR A 102 3.47 28.41 -2.04
N GLN A 103 2.54 29.37 -1.97
CA GLN A 103 1.96 30.00 -3.15
C GLN A 103 2.99 30.73 -4.01
N ILE A 104 4.05 31.28 -3.41
CA ILE A 104 5.10 31.99 -4.13
C ILE A 104 6.15 31.07 -4.79
N GLN A 105 6.11 29.76 -4.52
CA GLN A 105 7.10 28.83 -5.07
C GLN A 105 6.85 28.49 -6.55
N ASN A 106 7.92 28.08 -7.23
CA ASN A 106 7.89 27.62 -8.62
C ASN A 106 7.20 26.24 -8.77
N ALA A 107 6.94 25.85 -10.03
CA ALA A 107 6.26 24.58 -10.32
C ALA A 107 7.04 23.34 -9.87
N GLU A 108 8.38 23.42 -9.86
CA GLU A 108 9.26 22.33 -9.43
C GLU A 108 9.07 22.02 -7.94
N VAL A 109 9.21 23.02 -7.07
CA VAL A 109 9.00 22.88 -5.62
C VAL A 109 7.56 22.46 -5.31
N LYS A 110 6.57 23.01 -6.02
CA LYS A 110 5.16 22.63 -5.86
C LYS A 110 4.84 21.21 -6.31
N SER A 111 5.61 20.66 -7.25
CA SER A 111 5.46 19.26 -7.68
C SER A 111 6.05 18.27 -6.67
N GLU A 112 7.09 18.69 -5.94
CA GLU A 112 7.76 17.87 -4.93
C GLU A 112 7.05 17.92 -3.57
N PHE A 113 6.58 19.10 -3.17
CA PHE A 113 5.82 19.31 -1.95
C PHE A 113 4.38 19.65 -2.32
N SER A 114 3.43 18.77 -1.99
CA SER A 114 2.01 19.08 -2.21
C SER A 114 1.34 19.59 -0.94
N LEU A 115 0.48 20.60 -1.06
CA LEU A 115 -0.19 21.23 0.10
C LEU A 115 -0.99 20.23 0.94
N ASP A 116 -1.60 19.22 0.31
CA ASP A 116 -2.36 18.16 1.00
C ASP A 116 -1.49 17.26 1.88
N GLN A 117 -0.16 17.31 1.73
CA GLN A 117 0.80 16.56 2.54
C GLN A 117 1.26 17.31 3.79
N PHE A 118 0.84 18.56 3.98
CA PHE A 118 1.24 19.39 5.11
C PHE A 118 0.36 19.13 6.33
N SER A 119 1.00 19.03 7.50
CA SER A 119 0.32 19.03 8.80
C SER A 119 0.97 20.04 9.72
N TYR A 120 0.15 20.86 10.37
CA TYR A 120 0.60 21.96 11.24
C TYR A 120 0.60 21.56 12.72
N HIS A 121 0.41 20.27 13.01
CA HIS A 121 0.49 19.75 14.37
C HIS A 121 1.88 19.19 14.63
N LYS A 122 2.64 19.90 15.47
CA LYS A 122 3.92 19.38 15.93
C LYS A 122 3.78 17.98 16.55
N PRO A 123 4.78 17.12 16.35
CA PRO A 123 4.93 15.94 17.19
C PRO A 123 4.92 16.33 18.67
N LEU A 124 4.19 15.58 19.51
CA LEU A 124 4.25 15.79 20.96
C LEU A 124 5.71 15.73 21.46
N PRO A 125 6.13 16.59 22.40
CA PRO A 125 7.47 16.53 22.99
C PRO A 125 7.75 15.14 23.60
N VAL A 126 9.01 14.70 23.57
CA VAL A 126 9.43 13.40 24.14
C VAL A 126 9.01 13.28 25.60
N SER A 127 9.14 14.34 26.40
CA SER A 127 8.69 14.40 27.80
C SER A 127 7.19 14.09 27.97
N SER A 128 6.35 14.61 27.07
CA SER A 128 4.90 14.33 27.08
C SER A 128 4.62 12.90 26.65
N ARG A 129 5.34 12.38 25.65
CA ARG A 129 5.22 10.97 25.22
C ARG A 129 5.65 9.99 26.31
N ARG A 130 6.69 10.32 27.08
CA ARG A 130 7.14 9.55 28.26
C ARG A 130 6.04 9.47 29.31
N ARG A 131 5.46 10.61 29.72
CA ARG A 131 4.31 10.64 30.65
C ARG A 131 3.12 9.81 30.17
N MET A 132 2.78 9.92 28.88
CA MET A 132 1.72 9.10 28.28
C MET A 132 2.06 7.60 28.30
N SER A 133 3.31 7.24 28.06
CA SER A 133 3.76 5.85 28.15
C SER A 133 3.66 5.34 29.59
N GLU A 134 4.07 6.13 30.59
CA GLU A 134 3.95 5.80 32.02
C GLU A 134 2.50 5.52 32.39
N ALA A 135 1.58 6.41 31.99
CA ALA A 135 0.15 6.24 32.21
C ALA A 135 -0.43 4.98 31.54
N ARG A 136 0.23 4.46 30.50
CA ARG A 136 -0.16 3.24 29.75
C ARG A 136 0.67 2.00 30.14
N GLY A 137 1.27 2.00 31.33
CA GLY A 137 2.01 0.85 31.86
C GLY A 137 3.53 0.90 31.68
N GLY A 138 4.08 2.01 31.18
CA GLY A 138 5.50 2.38 31.29
C GLY A 138 6.49 1.53 30.50
N ILE A 139 6.05 0.64 29.61
CA ILE A 139 6.95 -0.30 28.90
C ILE A 139 8.04 0.43 28.12
N SER A 140 7.68 1.44 27.31
CA SER A 140 8.67 2.18 26.52
C SER A 140 9.66 2.93 27.41
N VAL A 141 9.20 3.55 28.50
CA VAL A 141 10.08 4.22 29.48
C VAL A 141 11.01 3.24 30.18
N ARG A 142 10.54 2.03 30.54
CA ARG A 142 11.38 0.98 31.12
C ARG A 142 12.48 0.52 30.16
N ILE A 143 12.16 0.37 28.88
CA ILE A 143 13.14 -0.01 27.86
C ILE A 143 14.16 1.11 27.65
N GLU A 144 13.71 2.36 27.55
CA GLU A 144 14.58 3.54 27.46
C GLU A 144 15.54 3.64 28.66
N LYS A 145 15.02 3.51 29.88
CA LYS A 145 15.83 3.55 31.10
C LYS A 145 16.87 2.42 31.13
N ALA A 146 16.47 1.19 30.79
CA ALA A 146 17.38 0.06 30.71
C ALA A 146 18.50 0.28 29.69
N LEU A 147 18.20 0.88 28.53
CA LEU A 147 19.19 1.24 27.52
C LEU A 147 20.15 2.32 28.03
N LEU A 148 19.63 3.35 28.73
CA LEU A 148 20.46 4.40 29.34
C LEU A 148 21.38 3.86 30.45
N GLU A 149 20.92 2.82 31.17
CA GLU A 149 21.71 2.07 32.15
C GLU A 149 22.74 1.12 31.50
N GLY A 150 22.84 1.10 30.17
CA GLY A 150 23.80 0.29 29.43
C GLY A 150 23.37 -1.17 29.20
N LYS A 151 22.12 -1.55 29.52
CA LYS A 151 21.62 -2.89 29.20
C LYS A 151 21.48 -3.05 27.69
N THR A 152 21.88 -4.22 27.20
CA THR A 152 21.68 -4.64 25.81
C THR A 152 20.24 -5.13 25.58
N ILE A 153 19.75 -5.05 24.33
CA ILE A 153 18.42 -5.57 23.96
C ILE A 153 18.22 -7.04 24.38
N PRO A 154 19.19 -7.97 24.21
CA PRO A 154 19.05 -9.34 24.71
C PRO A 154 18.87 -9.45 26.22
N GLN A 155 19.42 -8.53 27.01
CA GLN A 155 19.20 -8.51 28.46
C GLN A 155 17.79 -8.00 28.79
N ILE A 156 17.29 -7.00 28.07
CA ILE A 156 15.92 -6.48 28.21
C ILE A 156 14.87 -7.54 27.80
N GLU A 157 15.17 -8.36 26.80
CA GLU A 157 14.32 -9.49 26.35
C GLU A 157 14.15 -10.59 27.41
N LYS A 158 15.05 -10.69 28.40
CA LYS A 158 14.88 -11.63 29.53
C LYS A 158 13.81 -11.14 30.51
N GLU A 159 13.56 -9.84 30.56
CA GLU A 159 12.65 -9.19 31.52
C GLU A 159 11.28 -8.84 30.90
N LEU A 160 11.20 -8.75 29.58
CA LEU A 160 10.00 -8.33 28.83
C LEU A 160 9.62 -9.33 27.73
N LYS A 161 8.32 -9.45 27.46
CA LYS A 161 7.85 -10.31 26.36
C LYS A 161 8.26 -9.72 25.00
N PRO A 162 8.60 -10.54 23.99
CA PRO A 162 8.94 -10.05 22.64
C PRO A 162 7.87 -9.15 22.01
N SER A 163 6.59 -9.42 22.28
CA SER A 163 5.48 -8.57 21.82
C SER A 163 5.51 -7.18 22.44
N GLN A 164 5.88 -7.04 23.71
CA GLN A 164 5.98 -5.76 24.40
C GLN A 164 7.09 -4.90 23.80
N ILE A 165 8.25 -5.50 23.53
CA ILE A 165 9.38 -4.83 22.87
C ILE A 165 8.99 -4.40 21.44
N SER A 166 8.33 -5.29 20.69
CA SER A 166 7.85 -4.97 19.34
C SER A 166 6.84 -3.80 19.32
N HIS A 167 5.91 -3.76 20.28
CA HIS A 167 4.94 -2.65 20.38
C HIS A 167 5.59 -1.34 20.83
N ALA A 168 6.58 -1.40 21.74
CA ALA A 168 7.31 -0.22 22.20
C ALA A 168 8.23 0.37 21.13
N ARG A 169 8.67 -0.42 20.14
CA ARG A 169 9.60 -0.01 19.09
C ARG A 169 9.16 1.24 18.32
N GLU A 170 7.88 1.34 17.95
CA GLU A 170 7.38 2.51 17.21
C GLU A 170 7.42 3.78 18.07
N ALA A 171 7.01 3.66 19.34
CA ALA A 171 7.07 4.77 20.29
C ALA A 171 8.53 5.23 20.53
N LEU A 172 9.45 4.28 20.74
CA LEU A 172 10.87 4.53 20.99
C LEU A 172 11.59 5.12 19.79
N ARG A 173 11.26 4.67 18.57
CA ARG A 173 11.73 5.32 17.33
C ARG A 173 11.32 6.79 17.30
N GLY A 174 10.09 7.09 17.72
CA GLY A 174 9.61 8.46 17.89
C GLY A 174 10.35 9.27 18.98
N TRP A 175 11.16 8.63 19.83
CA TRP A 175 12.01 9.29 20.84
C TRP A 175 13.48 9.37 20.40
N GLY A 176 13.80 8.93 19.17
CA GLY A 176 15.16 8.86 18.67
C GLY A 176 15.92 7.58 19.05
N ILE A 177 15.24 6.60 19.65
CA ILE A 177 15.83 5.32 20.07
C ILE A 177 15.47 4.25 19.04
N GLU A 178 16.47 3.78 18.30
CA GLU A 178 16.29 2.71 17.34
C GLU A 178 16.55 1.34 17.98
N ILE A 179 15.51 0.50 18.03
CA ILE A 179 15.63 -0.90 18.43
C ILE A 179 15.59 -1.76 17.17
N PRO A 180 16.69 -2.46 16.83
CA PRO A 180 16.73 -3.28 15.63
C PRO A 180 15.65 -4.35 15.65
N TYR A 181 15.20 -4.73 14.45
CA TYR A 181 14.27 -5.83 14.31
C TYR A 181 15.02 -7.14 14.57
N LYS A 182 14.78 -7.78 15.72
CA LYS A 182 15.22 -9.16 15.91
C LYS A 182 14.31 -10.04 15.08
N PHE A 183 14.83 -10.52 13.96
CA PHE A 183 14.17 -11.52 13.15
C PHE A 183 13.98 -12.77 14.03
N SER A 184 12.72 -13.13 14.32
CA SER A 184 12.43 -14.36 15.06
C SER A 184 13.03 -15.53 14.28
N PRO A 185 13.69 -16.52 14.92
CA PRO A 185 14.36 -17.64 14.27
C PRO A 185 13.39 -18.66 13.63
N ILE A 186 12.23 -18.19 13.17
CA ILE A 186 11.28 -18.93 12.35
C ILE A 186 12.00 -19.48 11.11
N LEU A 187 12.82 -18.67 10.41
CA LEU A 187 13.48 -19.08 9.17
C LEU A 187 14.52 -20.21 9.31
N PRO A 188 15.46 -20.22 10.28
CA PRO A 188 16.43 -21.30 10.47
C PRO A 188 15.85 -22.71 10.39
N ARG A 189 14.65 -22.95 10.94
CA ARG A 189 13.97 -24.24 10.88
C ARG A 189 13.57 -24.65 9.44
N PHE A 190 13.22 -23.67 8.61
CA PHE A 190 12.79 -23.87 7.23
C PHE A 190 13.94 -23.73 6.21
N GLU A 191 15.17 -23.42 6.63
CA GLU A 191 16.33 -23.27 5.73
C GLU A 191 16.55 -24.49 4.84
N LYS A 192 16.25 -25.69 5.35
CA LYS A 192 16.33 -26.93 4.58
C LYS A 192 15.43 -26.94 3.34
N LEU A 193 14.34 -26.17 3.30
CA LEU A 193 13.47 -26.06 2.11
C LEU A 193 14.19 -25.44 0.91
N ARG A 194 15.32 -24.75 1.11
CA ARG A 194 16.16 -24.24 0.01
C ARG A 194 16.93 -25.33 -0.72
N ASP A 195 17.12 -26.48 -0.09
CA ASP A 195 17.83 -27.60 -0.72
C ASP A 195 16.89 -28.35 -1.68
N PRO A 196 17.17 -28.35 -3.00
CA PRO A 196 16.36 -29.08 -3.97
C PRO A 196 16.36 -30.59 -3.73
N LYS A 197 17.42 -31.13 -3.11
CA LYS A 197 17.61 -32.56 -2.83
C LYS A 197 16.93 -33.02 -1.53
N LEU A 198 16.29 -32.11 -0.78
CA LEU A 198 15.59 -32.47 0.44
C LEU A 198 14.49 -33.52 0.13
N PRO A 199 14.43 -34.66 0.85
CA PRO A 199 13.42 -35.68 0.61
C PRO A 199 11.99 -35.14 0.77
N ASP A 200 11.08 -35.60 -0.10
CA ASP A 200 9.69 -35.13 -0.14
C ASP A 200 8.95 -35.31 1.20
N LEU A 201 9.24 -36.38 1.94
CA LEU A 201 8.69 -36.60 3.28
C LEU A 201 9.15 -35.53 4.30
N GLU A 202 10.40 -35.09 4.21
CA GLU A 202 10.92 -34.02 5.07
C GLU A 202 10.36 -32.66 4.68
N LYS A 203 10.27 -32.38 3.36
CA LYS A 203 9.58 -31.19 2.84
C LYS A 203 8.15 -31.14 3.38
N GLN A 204 7.38 -32.22 3.27
CA GLN A 204 5.99 -32.26 3.74
C GLN A 204 5.89 -31.96 5.24
N LYS A 205 6.73 -32.57 6.09
CA LYS A 205 6.78 -32.29 7.54
C LYS A 205 7.08 -30.82 7.85
N LEU A 206 7.98 -30.19 7.10
CA LEU A 206 8.27 -28.76 7.25
C LEU A 206 7.07 -27.92 6.82
N LEU A 207 6.50 -28.15 5.63
CA LEU A 207 5.34 -27.42 5.13
C LEU A 207 4.13 -27.51 6.08
N ASP A 208 3.85 -28.68 6.65
CA ASP A 208 2.76 -28.88 7.61
C ASP A 208 3.01 -28.20 8.95
N SER A 209 4.26 -27.83 9.26
CA SER A 209 4.61 -27.11 10.49
C SER A 209 4.37 -25.59 10.42
N VAL A 210 3.91 -25.06 9.28
CA VAL A 210 3.55 -23.64 9.10
C VAL A 210 2.27 -23.32 9.89
N GLY A 211 2.44 -22.92 11.15
CA GLY A 211 1.33 -22.81 12.12
C GLY A 211 0.69 -21.43 12.29
N HIS A 212 1.23 -20.35 11.72
CA HIS A 212 0.62 -19.01 11.86
C HIS A 212 0.97 -18.04 10.73
N ASP A 213 0.13 -17.01 10.54
CA ASP A 213 0.22 -16.03 9.44
C ASP A 213 1.60 -15.35 9.32
N GLY A 214 2.22 -15.02 10.46
CA GLY A 214 3.57 -14.46 10.49
C GLY A 214 4.64 -15.37 9.86
N VAL A 215 4.60 -16.69 10.08
CA VAL A 215 5.51 -17.65 9.42
C VAL A 215 5.24 -17.67 7.94
N LEU A 216 3.96 -17.78 7.56
CA LEU A 216 3.57 -17.85 6.16
C LEU A 216 4.09 -16.65 5.37
N ARG A 217 3.91 -15.43 5.90
CA ARG A 217 4.42 -14.20 5.28
C ARG A 217 5.94 -14.21 5.16
N ALA A 218 6.65 -14.63 6.20
CA ALA A 218 8.11 -14.71 6.19
C ALA A 218 8.63 -15.68 5.12
N LEU A 219 7.99 -16.84 4.97
CA LEU A 219 8.38 -17.86 3.98
C LEU A 219 8.03 -17.48 2.54
N SER A 220 7.00 -16.63 2.36
CA SER A 220 6.49 -16.23 1.04
C SER A 220 7.11 -14.92 0.51
N SER A 221 7.92 -14.22 1.30
CA SER A 221 8.46 -12.89 0.97
C SER A 221 9.98 -12.92 0.76
N GLY A 222 10.51 -12.04 -0.09
CA GLY A 222 11.96 -11.86 -0.32
C GLY A 222 12.53 -12.62 -1.52
N GLU A 223 13.83 -12.41 -1.78
CA GLU A 223 14.62 -13.18 -2.75
C GLU A 223 14.90 -14.59 -2.20
N GLY A 224 14.66 -15.61 -3.02
CA GLY A 224 14.75 -17.01 -2.58
C GLY A 224 13.61 -17.41 -1.63
N GLN A 225 12.36 -17.17 -2.05
CA GLN A 225 11.15 -17.61 -1.35
C GLN A 225 11.25 -19.11 -1.00
N PHE A 226 10.87 -19.49 0.22
CA PHE A 226 10.92 -20.88 0.67
C PHE A 226 9.70 -21.67 0.18
N ILE A 227 8.56 -20.99 0.09
CA ILE A 227 7.30 -21.58 -0.34
C ILE A 227 6.69 -20.76 -1.47
N MET A 228 5.88 -21.42 -2.29
CA MET A 228 5.18 -20.78 -3.40
C MET A 228 3.68 -21.07 -3.34
N PRO A 229 2.81 -20.07 -3.52
CA PRO A 229 1.38 -20.31 -3.59
C PRO A 229 1.01 -21.21 -4.76
N VAL A 230 0.19 -22.24 -4.51
CA VAL A 230 -0.31 -23.16 -5.54
C VAL A 230 -1.11 -22.42 -6.61
N SER A 231 -1.82 -21.33 -6.24
CA SER A 231 -2.52 -20.49 -7.20
C SER A 231 -1.59 -19.91 -8.27
N ARG A 232 -0.40 -19.42 -7.86
CA ARG A 232 0.60 -18.86 -8.76
C ARG A 232 1.13 -19.92 -9.73
N ILE A 233 1.35 -21.13 -9.23
CA ILE A 233 1.84 -22.26 -10.04
C ILE A 233 0.79 -22.67 -11.07
N GLY A 234 -0.47 -22.84 -10.66
CA GLY A 234 -1.55 -23.15 -11.59
C GLY A 234 -1.69 -22.10 -12.70
N TRP A 235 -1.57 -20.81 -12.37
CA TRP A 235 -1.58 -19.75 -13.39
C TRP A 235 -0.35 -19.79 -14.30
N GLN A 236 0.83 -20.08 -13.77
CA GLN A 236 2.05 -20.25 -14.57
C GLN A 236 1.99 -21.48 -15.49
N ALA A 237 1.24 -22.50 -15.11
CA ALA A 237 0.95 -23.67 -15.93
C ALA A 237 -0.17 -23.44 -16.94
N GLY A 238 -0.74 -22.23 -17.04
CA GLY A 238 -1.74 -21.87 -18.05
C GLY A 238 -3.20 -22.11 -17.64
N LEU A 239 -3.49 -22.32 -16.35
CA LEU A 239 -4.85 -22.56 -15.88
C LEU A 239 -5.59 -21.27 -15.51
N PHE A 240 -6.89 -21.27 -15.78
CA PHE A 240 -7.86 -20.22 -15.50
C PHE A 240 -8.86 -20.67 -14.43
N PHE A 241 -8.59 -20.31 -13.17
CA PHE A 241 -9.43 -20.69 -12.04
C PHE A 241 -9.49 -19.58 -10.98
N ARG A 242 -10.53 -19.65 -10.14
CA ARG A 242 -10.71 -18.78 -8.97
C ARG A 242 -9.99 -19.37 -7.76
N VAL A 243 -9.61 -18.52 -6.81
CA VAL A 243 -8.82 -18.92 -5.62
C VAL A 243 -9.50 -20.01 -4.78
N ASP A 244 -10.83 -20.09 -4.79
CA ASP A 244 -11.62 -21.14 -4.12
C ASP A 244 -11.44 -22.53 -4.74
N LYS A 245 -10.83 -22.65 -5.92
CA LYS A 245 -10.54 -23.92 -6.62
C LYS A 245 -9.10 -24.41 -6.45
N VAL A 246 -8.26 -23.65 -5.74
CA VAL A 246 -6.84 -24.00 -5.51
C VAL A 246 -6.69 -25.34 -4.78
N ASN A 247 -7.68 -25.70 -3.95
CA ASN A 247 -7.70 -26.97 -3.23
C ASN A 247 -7.65 -28.19 -4.17
N ILE A 248 -8.26 -28.11 -5.36
CA ILE A 248 -8.26 -29.19 -6.36
C ILE A 248 -6.84 -29.41 -6.89
N ILE A 249 -6.16 -28.33 -7.24
CA ILE A 249 -4.77 -28.37 -7.73
C ILE A 249 -3.83 -28.88 -6.64
N CYS A 250 -4.00 -28.41 -5.40
CA CYS A 250 -3.21 -28.88 -4.26
C CYS A 250 -3.40 -30.39 -4.02
N ALA A 251 -4.63 -30.90 -4.14
CA ALA A 251 -4.92 -32.33 -3.99
C ALA A 251 -4.26 -33.17 -5.10
N LEU A 252 -4.29 -32.70 -6.36
CA LEU A 252 -3.59 -33.34 -7.47
C LEU A 252 -2.07 -33.39 -7.22
N LEU A 253 -1.47 -32.26 -6.84
CA LEU A 253 -0.03 -32.20 -6.58
C LEU A 253 0.37 -33.24 -5.51
N ARG A 254 -0.41 -33.36 -4.43
CA ARG A 254 -0.19 -34.38 -3.40
C ARG A 254 -0.33 -35.81 -3.94
N SER A 255 -1.35 -36.09 -4.75
CA SER A 255 -1.55 -37.45 -5.31
C SER A 255 -0.45 -37.85 -6.28
N LYS A 256 0.21 -36.86 -6.91
CA LYS A 256 1.37 -37.05 -7.79
C LYS A 256 2.72 -36.93 -7.06
N GLY A 257 2.72 -36.93 -5.73
CA GLY A 257 3.93 -36.99 -4.91
C GLY A 257 4.63 -35.65 -4.64
N ILE A 258 4.03 -34.51 -5.02
CA ILE A 258 4.56 -33.18 -4.69
C ILE A 258 4.16 -32.79 -3.27
N PRO A 259 5.13 -32.49 -2.39
CA PRO A 259 4.83 -31.97 -1.07
C PRO A 259 4.06 -30.65 -1.16
N ALA A 260 2.86 -30.63 -0.59
CA ALA A 260 2.00 -29.47 -0.58
C ALA A 260 1.27 -29.35 0.76
N SER A 261 1.08 -28.13 1.23
CA SER A 261 0.33 -27.88 2.46
C SER A 261 -0.57 -26.66 2.35
N TYR A 262 -1.30 -26.40 3.43
CA TYR A 262 -2.17 -25.26 3.53
C TYR A 262 -2.16 -24.67 4.94
N PHE A 263 -2.40 -23.37 5.02
CA PHE A 263 -2.58 -22.66 6.27
C PHE A 263 -3.95 -21.97 6.24
N SER A 264 -4.74 -22.17 7.29
CA SER A 264 -6.04 -21.51 7.43
C SER A 264 -6.07 -20.60 8.66
N HIS A 265 -6.62 -19.40 8.51
CA HIS A 265 -6.89 -18.52 9.63
C HIS A 265 -8.22 -17.80 9.47
N PHE A 266 -8.76 -17.32 10.58
CA PHE A 266 -9.92 -16.44 10.59
C PHE A 266 -9.47 -14.99 10.57
N VAL A 267 -10.10 -14.18 9.72
CA VAL A 267 -9.87 -12.74 9.65
C VAL A 267 -10.30 -12.11 10.99
N ARG A 268 -9.37 -11.40 11.63
CA ARG A 268 -9.56 -10.87 13.00
C ARG A 268 -10.28 -9.52 13.07
N SER A 269 -10.24 -8.72 11.99
CA SER A 269 -10.76 -7.35 11.96
C SER A 269 -11.23 -6.92 10.56
N GLY A 270 -11.98 -5.82 10.48
CA GLY A 270 -12.51 -5.27 9.23
C GLY A 270 -13.83 -5.91 8.77
N GLY A 271 -14.32 -5.49 7.61
CA GLY A 271 -15.63 -5.92 7.06
C GLY A 271 -15.75 -7.41 6.73
N ARG A 272 -14.64 -8.16 6.79
CA ARG A 272 -14.57 -9.61 6.54
C ARG A 272 -14.26 -10.42 7.81
N LYS A 273 -14.48 -9.85 9.00
CA LYS A 273 -14.20 -10.52 10.29
C LYS A 273 -14.90 -11.88 10.35
N ARG A 274 -14.22 -12.90 10.88
CA ARG A 274 -14.65 -14.32 10.95
C ARG A 274 -14.69 -15.06 9.60
N GLU A 275 -14.34 -14.42 8.48
CA GLU A 275 -14.12 -15.14 7.24
C GLU A 275 -12.90 -16.08 7.38
N LYS A 276 -13.06 -17.35 7.01
CA LYS A 276 -11.95 -18.31 6.96
C LYS A 276 -11.18 -18.09 5.66
N ARG A 277 -9.90 -17.79 5.77
CA ARG A 277 -8.97 -17.72 4.62
C ARG A 277 -8.04 -18.91 4.67
N THR A 278 -7.98 -19.62 3.55
CA THR A 278 -7.08 -20.77 3.36
C THR A 278 -6.08 -20.44 2.27
N TYR A 279 -4.81 -20.67 2.57
CA TYR A 279 -3.68 -20.44 1.67
C TYR A 279 -2.97 -21.76 1.40
N TYR A 280 -2.89 -22.16 0.15
CA TYR A 280 -2.27 -23.42 -0.29
C TYR A 280 -0.90 -23.14 -0.90
N PHE A 281 0.11 -23.94 -0.56
CA PHE A 281 1.49 -23.71 -0.95
C PHE A 281 2.28 -25.01 -1.09
N ILE A 282 3.34 -24.95 -1.89
CA ILE A 282 4.38 -25.99 -1.99
C ILE A 282 5.75 -25.40 -1.64
N CYS A 283 6.77 -26.24 -1.55
CA CYS A 283 8.15 -25.77 -1.51
C CYS A 283 8.51 -25.08 -2.84
N ALA A 284 9.20 -23.94 -2.78
CA ALA A 284 9.53 -23.17 -3.98
C ALA A 284 10.47 -23.93 -4.93
N THR A 285 11.32 -24.82 -4.41
CA THR A 285 12.22 -25.68 -5.20
C THR A 285 11.47 -26.73 -6.02
N ASP A 286 10.22 -27.03 -5.69
CA ASP A 286 9.38 -27.98 -6.44
C ASP A 286 8.54 -27.31 -7.54
N ARG A 287 8.75 -26.02 -7.80
CA ARG A 287 7.98 -25.23 -8.76
C ARG A 287 7.90 -25.89 -10.14
N ASP A 288 9.03 -26.20 -10.74
CA ASP A 288 9.07 -26.65 -12.13
C ASP A 288 8.45 -28.05 -12.25
N ARG A 289 8.77 -28.96 -11.31
CA ARG A 289 8.15 -30.28 -11.16
C ARG A 289 6.62 -30.18 -11.02
N ALA A 290 6.13 -29.22 -10.23
CA ALA A 290 4.70 -28.98 -10.07
C ALA A 290 4.03 -28.42 -11.34
N ILE A 291 4.72 -27.52 -12.08
CA ILE A 291 4.22 -26.99 -13.36
C ILE A 291 4.09 -28.11 -14.39
N GLU A 292 5.09 -28.99 -14.50
CA GLU A 292 5.05 -30.14 -15.43
C GLU A 292 3.86 -31.06 -15.14
N ILE A 293 3.70 -31.47 -13.87
CA ILE A 293 2.55 -32.30 -13.46
C ILE A 293 1.22 -31.63 -13.80
N ILE A 294 1.10 -30.32 -13.57
CA ILE A 294 -0.14 -29.58 -13.88
C ILE A 294 -0.38 -29.50 -15.39
N LYS A 295 0.67 -29.33 -16.19
CA LYS A 295 0.56 -29.25 -17.66
C LYS A 295 0.04 -30.54 -18.28
N ASP A 296 0.32 -31.69 -17.69
CA ASP A 296 -0.06 -32.99 -18.25
C ASP A 296 -1.30 -33.61 -17.56
N ALA A 297 -1.89 -32.92 -16.59
CA ALA A 297 -3.06 -33.41 -15.86
C ALA A 297 -4.38 -33.16 -16.60
N GLU A 298 -5.02 -34.23 -17.06
CA GLU A 298 -6.35 -34.23 -17.69
C GLU A 298 -7.44 -33.76 -16.71
N GLU A 299 -7.28 -34.01 -15.41
CA GLU A 299 -8.26 -33.62 -14.38
C GLU A 299 -8.44 -32.09 -14.28
N LEU A 300 -7.49 -31.33 -14.85
CA LEU A 300 -7.46 -29.87 -14.84
C LEU A 300 -7.87 -29.24 -16.19
N ASP A 301 -8.28 -30.05 -17.19
CA ASP A 301 -8.65 -29.55 -18.53
C ASP A 301 -9.78 -28.53 -18.50
N GLN A 302 -10.73 -28.68 -17.57
CA GLN A 302 -11.79 -27.71 -17.33
C GLN A 302 -11.29 -26.29 -17.00
N PHE A 303 -10.04 -26.16 -16.54
CA PHE A 303 -9.41 -24.88 -16.24
C PHE A 303 -8.48 -24.38 -17.35
N ARG A 304 -8.23 -25.14 -18.42
CA ARG A 304 -7.36 -24.69 -19.53
C ARG A 304 -8.04 -23.72 -20.47
N VAL A 305 -9.37 -23.78 -20.55
CA VAL A 305 -10.15 -22.87 -21.37
C VAL A 305 -10.32 -21.55 -20.62
N ASN A 306 -9.87 -20.45 -21.23
CA ASN A 306 -10.11 -19.11 -20.68
C ASN A 306 -11.63 -18.85 -20.61
N PRO A 307 -12.21 -18.67 -19.42
CA PRO A 307 -13.65 -18.46 -19.28
C PRO A 307 -14.07 -17.02 -19.58
N VAL A 308 -13.12 -16.14 -19.95
CA VAL A 308 -13.36 -14.76 -20.33
C VAL A 308 -13.47 -14.66 -21.85
N THR A 309 -14.62 -14.23 -22.34
CA THR A 309 -14.83 -13.87 -23.75
C THR A 309 -14.58 -12.39 -23.94
N ILE A 310 -13.97 -11.99 -25.05
CA ILE A 310 -13.65 -10.59 -25.36
C ILE A 310 -14.50 -10.14 -26.54
N PHE A 311 -15.09 -8.95 -26.44
CA PHE A 311 -15.83 -8.27 -27.51
C PHE A 311 -15.21 -6.90 -27.81
N GLY A 312 -15.44 -6.38 -29.01
CA GLY A 312 -14.91 -5.09 -29.44
C GLY A 312 -13.43 -5.15 -29.78
N LYS A 313 -12.69 -4.10 -29.41
CA LYS A 313 -11.27 -4.00 -29.73
C LYS A 313 -10.49 -5.22 -29.21
N ALA A 314 -9.85 -5.92 -30.14
CA ALA A 314 -8.99 -7.06 -29.83
C ALA A 314 -7.90 -6.67 -28.83
N THR A 315 -7.58 -7.61 -27.94
CA THR A 315 -6.47 -7.48 -27.01
C THR A 315 -5.78 -8.82 -26.85
N ASP A 316 -4.46 -8.80 -26.89
CA ASP A 316 -3.63 -9.99 -26.66
C ASP A 316 -3.53 -10.32 -25.16
N ARG A 317 -4.07 -9.46 -24.30
CA ARG A 317 -3.99 -9.63 -22.85
C ARG A 317 -5.06 -10.61 -22.38
N ILE A 318 -4.61 -11.80 -22.02
CA ILE A 318 -5.40 -12.78 -21.29
C ILE A 318 -5.57 -12.31 -19.83
N LEU A 319 -6.79 -11.95 -19.45
CA LEU A 319 -7.12 -11.49 -18.10
C LEU A 319 -7.54 -12.63 -17.17
N ARG A 320 -7.11 -12.55 -15.90
CA ARG A 320 -7.58 -13.43 -14.84
C ARG A 320 -8.93 -12.96 -14.31
N ILE A 321 -9.75 -13.92 -13.87
CA ILE A 321 -11.07 -13.62 -13.27
C ILE A 321 -10.95 -12.65 -12.09
N GLY A 322 -9.90 -12.79 -11.26
CA GLY A 322 -9.67 -11.89 -10.13
C GLY A 322 -9.32 -10.45 -10.55
N GLU A 323 -8.66 -10.24 -11.69
CA GLU A 323 -8.39 -8.89 -12.20
C GLU A 323 -9.70 -8.18 -12.57
N LEU A 324 -10.64 -8.89 -13.21
CA LEU A 324 -11.94 -8.33 -13.58
C LEU A 324 -12.83 -7.99 -12.38
N GLN A 325 -12.71 -8.74 -11.28
CA GLN A 325 -13.63 -8.62 -10.14
C GLN A 325 -13.06 -7.77 -8.99
N ASP A 326 -11.74 -7.77 -8.80
CA ASP A 326 -11.12 -7.28 -7.56
C ASP A 326 -10.12 -6.13 -7.77
N SER A 327 -9.66 -5.82 -9.00
CA SER A 327 -8.58 -4.83 -9.19
C SER A 327 -9.03 -3.37 -9.04
N GLY A 328 -10.32 -3.08 -9.23
CA GLY A 328 -10.84 -1.71 -9.29
C GLY A 328 -10.61 -0.99 -10.62
N ASP A 329 -9.75 -1.51 -11.48
CA ASP A 329 -9.48 -0.97 -12.82
C ASP A 329 -10.56 -1.35 -13.84
N TYR A 330 -11.41 -2.32 -13.50
CA TYR A 330 -12.48 -2.82 -14.34
C TYR A 330 -13.83 -2.48 -13.73
N LEU A 331 -14.72 -1.91 -14.55
CA LEU A 331 -16.08 -1.56 -14.18
C LEU A 331 -17.10 -2.45 -14.88
N HIS A 332 -18.22 -2.70 -14.22
CA HIS A 332 -19.35 -3.39 -14.82
C HIS A 332 -19.99 -2.53 -15.93
N LEU A 333 -20.29 -3.15 -17.07
CA LEU A 333 -21.00 -2.53 -18.19
C LEU A 333 -22.43 -2.11 -17.83
N GLY A 334 -23.13 -2.91 -17.01
CA GLY A 334 -24.53 -2.70 -16.65
C GLY A 334 -24.83 -1.30 -16.10
N PRO A 335 -24.12 -0.83 -15.05
CA PRO A 335 -24.23 0.53 -14.55
C PRO A 335 -24.05 1.61 -15.62
N LEU A 336 -23.07 1.48 -16.52
CA LEU A 336 -22.88 2.45 -17.61
C LEU A 336 -24.07 2.48 -18.57
N VAL A 337 -24.67 1.32 -18.87
CA VAL A 337 -25.85 1.27 -19.74
C VAL A 337 -27.08 1.86 -19.05
N ILE A 338 -27.26 1.61 -17.75
CA ILE A 338 -28.33 2.25 -16.95
C ILE A 338 -28.14 3.76 -16.92
N GLU A 339 -26.91 4.24 -16.78
CA GLU A 339 -26.57 5.67 -16.83
C GLU A 339 -26.98 6.31 -18.16
N ILE A 340 -26.80 5.60 -19.28
CA ILE A 340 -27.13 6.11 -20.62
C ILE A 340 -28.63 6.04 -20.93
N ARG A 341 -29.29 4.92 -20.58
CA ARG A 341 -30.70 4.63 -20.96
C ARG A 341 -31.73 4.97 -19.89
N GLY A 342 -31.30 5.23 -18.66
CA GLY A 342 -32.17 5.28 -17.47
C GLY A 342 -32.74 3.93 -17.02
N ARG A 343 -32.49 2.83 -17.76
CA ARG A 343 -33.00 1.47 -17.45
C ARG A 343 -32.04 0.38 -17.89
N SER A 344 -32.17 -0.80 -17.27
CA SER A 344 -31.34 -1.96 -17.59
C SER A 344 -31.67 -2.55 -18.98
N LEU A 345 -30.74 -3.34 -19.53
CA LEU A 345 -30.92 -4.05 -20.81
C LEU A 345 -31.86 -5.26 -20.73
N GLY A 346 -32.31 -5.63 -19.52
CA GLY A 346 -33.10 -6.85 -19.34
C GLY A 346 -32.37 -8.09 -19.89
N HIS A 347 -32.99 -8.75 -20.87
CA HIS A 347 -32.46 -9.96 -21.51
C HIS A 347 -31.50 -9.71 -22.69
N ILE A 348 -31.28 -8.44 -23.07
CA ILE A 348 -30.38 -8.12 -24.19
C ILE A 348 -28.93 -8.35 -23.74
N LYS A 349 -28.27 -9.29 -24.41
CA LYS A 349 -26.88 -9.65 -24.12
C LYS A 349 -25.92 -8.59 -24.66
N ALA A 350 -24.79 -8.40 -23.96
CA ALA A 350 -23.75 -7.46 -24.36
C ALA A 350 -23.21 -7.72 -25.77
N GLU A 351 -23.15 -8.99 -26.20
CA GLU A 351 -22.70 -9.43 -27.54
C GLU A 351 -23.56 -8.85 -28.68
N ASN A 352 -24.81 -8.47 -28.41
CA ASN A 352 -25.70 -7.88 -29.42
C ASN A 352 -25.47 -6.36 -29.57
N ILE A 353 -24.75 -5.76 -28.63
CA ILE A 353 -24.54 -4.31 -28.55
C ILE A 353 -23.09 -3.99 -28.89
N ILE A 354 -22.14 -4.75 -28.35
CA ILE A 354 -20.72 -4.55 -28.57
C ILE A 354 -20.30 -5.33 -29.81
N LEU A 355 -20.14 -4.63 -30.93
CA LEU A 355 -19.61 -5.19 -32.17
C LEU A 355 -18.08 -4.99 -32.25
N ASP A 356 -17.46 -5.58 -33.27
CA ASP A 356 -16.01 -5.55 -33.50
C ASP A 356 -15.45 -4.13 -33.73
N ASP A 357 -16.30 -3.19 -34.16
CA ASP A 357 -15.95 -1.77 -34.33
C ASP A 357 -15.92 -0.98 -33.01
N CYS A 358 -16.27 -1.62 -31.88
CA CYS A 358 -16.24 -0.98 -30.57
C CYS A 358 -14.79 -0.59 -30.19
N PRO A 359 -14.52 0.69 -29.88
CA PRO A 359 -13.17 1.18 -29.62
C PRO A 359 -12.56 0.65 -28.31
N ALA A 360 -13.38 0.10 -27.42
CA ALA A 360 -12.99 -0.48 -26.14
C ALA A 360 -13.10 -2.01 -26.15
N SER A 361 -12.28 -2.65 -25.32
CA SER A 361 -12.35 -4.10 -25.09
C SER A 361 -13.36 -4.38 -23.98
N VAL A 362 -14.36 -5.21 -24.27
CA VAL A 362 -15.37 -5.62 -23.29
C VAL A 362 -15.18 -7.09 -22.93
N PHE A 363 -14.86 -7.34 -21.67
CA PHE A 363 -14.57 -8.67 -21.13
C PHE A 363 -15.82 -9.25 -20.50
N ARG A 364 -16.24 -10.43 -20.93
CA ARG A 364 -17.39 -11.14 -20.36
C ARG A 364 -16.94 -12.34 -19.57
N TYR A 365 -17.43 -12.42 -18.33
CA TYR A 365 -17.30 -13.59 -17.48
C TYR A 365 -18.68 -13.96 -16.92
N LYS A 366 -19.14 -15.17 -17.23
CA LYS A 366 -20.51 -15.64 -16.92
C LYS A 366 -21.57 -14.66 -17.45
N ARG A 367 -22.36 -14.05 -16.56
CA ARG A 367 -23.45 -13.11 -16.86
C ARG A 367 -23.02 -11.64 -16.79
N SER A 368 -21.76 -11.37 -16.44
CA SER A 368 -21.27 -10.02 -16.22
C SER A 368 -20.30 -9.62 -17.33
N SER A 369 -20.46 -8.39 -17.80
CA SER A 369 -19.54 -7.76 -18.74
C SER A 369 -18.81 -6.61 -18.05
N PHE A 370 -17.53 -6.47 -18.37
CA PHE A 370 -16.60 -5.54 -17.75
C PHE A 370 -15.85 -4.77 -18.84
N TYR A 371 -15.46 -3.54 -18.52
CA TYR A 371 -14.60 -2.70 -19.36
C TYR A 371 -13.59 -1.99 -18.47
N ARG A 372 -12.45 -1.57 -19.03
CA ARG A 372 -11.46 -0.83 -18.25
C ARG A 372 -11.92 0.59 -17.95
N LEU A 373 -11.63 1.07 -16.74
CA LEU A 373 -12.02 2.40 -16.26
C LEU A 373 -11.54 3.53 -17.20
N ASP A 374 -10.32 3.44 -17.73
CA ASP A 374 -9.74 4.42 -18.64
C ASP A 374 -10.43 4.46 -20.02
N GLN A 375 -11.18 3.41 -20.38
CA GLN A 375 -11.94 3.33 -21.62
C GLN A 375 -13.41 3.79 -21.46
N LYS A 376 -13.80 4.27 -20.27
CA LYS A 376 -15.20 4.59 -19.95
C LYS A 376 -15.84 5.57 -20.93
N GLU A 377 -15.17 6.68 -21.23
CA GLU A 377 -15.77 7.74 -22.06
C GLU A 377 -15.91 7.31 -23.53
N GLN A 378 -14.89 6.65 -24.09
CA GLN A 378 -14.96 6.10 -25.45
C GLN A 378 -16.08 5.07 -25.59
N LEU A 379 -16.22 4.19 -24.60
CA LEU A 379 -17.29 3.19 -24.58
C LEU A 379 -18.67 3.85 -24.40
N ARG A 380 -18.77 4.92 -23.59
CA ARG A 380 -20.02 5.68 -23.40
C ARG A 380 -20.50 6.29 -24.71
N GLU A 381 -19.61 6.92 -25.48
CA GLU A 381 -19.95 7.51 -26.79
C GLU A 381 -20.40 6.46 -27.80
N TYR A 382 -19.65 5.35 -27.89
CA TYR A 382 -20.03 4.21 -28.73
C TYR A 382 -21.42 3.67 -28.36
N LEU A 383 -21.66 3.41 -27.07
CA LEU A 383 -22.95 2.90 -26.60
C LEU A 383 -24.11 3.86 -26.88
N LYS A 384 -23.93 5.17 -26.72
CA LYS A 384 -24.97 6.17 -27.05
C LYS A 384 -25.37 6.08 -28.53
N LYS A 385 -24.40 5.99 -29.44
CA LYS A 385 -24.65 5.83 -30.88
C LYS A 385 -25.36 4.50 -31.15
N ARG A 386 -24.78 3.40 -30.65
CA ARG A 386 -25.26 2.05 -30.92
C ARG A 386 -26.66 1.78 -30.38
N LEU A 387 -26.97 2.25 -29.17
CA LEU A 387 -28.30 2.08 -28.57
C LEU A 387 -29.37 2.89 -29.31
N ARG A 388 -29.04 4.03 -29.94
CA ARG A 388 -29.95 4.76 -30.83
C ARG A 388 -30.22 3.98 -32.11
N GLU A 389 -29.18 3.44 -32.75
CA GLU A 389 -29.31 2.62 -33.96
C GLU A 389 -30.22 1.41 -33.73
N LEU A 390 -30.08 0.76 -32.58
CA LEU A 390 -30.89 -0.38 -32.18
C LEU A 390 -32.30 0.00 -31.68
N ARG A 391 -32.65 1.29 -31.65
CA ARG A 391 -33.91 1.82 -31.09
C ARG A 391 -34.16 1.36 -29.65
N LEU A 392 -33.09 1.27 -28.87
CA LEU A 392 -33.11 0.85 -27.47
C LEU A 392 -33.02 2.01 -26.50
N MET A 393 -32.72 3.22 -26.96
CA MET A 393 -32.75 4.45 -26.15
C MET A 393 -34.16 4.76 -25.67
#